data_AF-A0A7V3WEC8-F1
#
_entry.id   AF-A0A7V3WEC8-F1
#
_cell.length_a   1.000
_cell.length_b   1.000
_cell.length_c   1.000
_cell.angle_alpha   90.00
_cell.angle_beta   90.00
_cell.angle_gamma   90.00
#
_symmetry.space_group_name_H-M   'P 1'
#
loop_
_entity.id
_entity.type
_entity.pdbx_description
1 polymer ?
#
loop_
_entity_poly.entity_id
_entity_poly.type
_entity_poly.pdbx_seq_one_letter_code
_entity_poly.pdbx_strand_id
1 'polypeptide(L)'
;MSNHSTRAKLLYLHALTPVHSGTGQAVAVVDLPIAREKATGWPIIPASSLKGVLRDALSNGQNKEWINRAFGKDVRGEEQGEAGLLCFTDQRILCLAVRSYFGTFAYATCPLVLERFLRDAQAMEIPAPFQKVPPVSDSPDGLNALVAKGSALARNGRVYLEDLDLVAKEDDAVTQI
;
A
#
# COMPACT_ATOMS: atom_id res chain seq x y z
N MET A 1 -12.08 -6.49 -27.93
CA MET A 1 -11.80 -7.16 -26.64
C MET A 1 -10.47 -7.86 -26.77
N SER A 2 -9.47 -7.44 -26.01
CA SER A 2 -8.09 -7.93 -26.10
C SER A 2 -8.00 -9.36 -25.54
N ASN A 3 -7.57 -10.32 -26.36
CA ASN A 3 -7.39 -11.74 -26.04
C ASN A 3 -6.15 -12.01 -25.15
N HIS A 4 -5.87 -11.15 -24.16
CA HIS A 4 -4.80 -11.40 -23.19
C HIS A 4 -5.42 -11.99 -21.92
N SER A 5 -5.24 -13.30 -21.69
CA SER A 5 -5.55 -13.93 -20.40
C SER A 5 -4.62 -13.33 -19.35
N THR A 6 -5.08 -12.28 -18.68
CA THR A 6 -4.24 -11.51 -17.75
C THR A 6 -4.61 -11.94 -16.34
N ARG A 7 -3.98 -13.02 -15.86
CA ARG A 7 -4.13 -13.42 -14.46
C ARG A 7 -3.40 -12.40 -13.58
N ALA A 8 -4.14 -11.73 -12.71
CA ALA A 8 -3.58 -10.79 -11.75
C ALA A 8 -3.41 -11.46 -10.36
N LYS A 9 -2.47 -10.94 -9.57
CA LYS A 9 -2.28 -11.32 -8.16
C LYS A 9 -2.03 -10.06 -7.34
N LEU A 10 -2.63 -10.01 -6.14
CA LEU A 10 -2.31 -8.99 -5.15
C LEU A 10 -0.99 -9.34 -4.46
N LEU A 11 -0.13 -8.35 -4.32
CA LEU A 11 1.08 -8.42 -3.51
C LEU A 11 0.91 -7.48 -2.32
N TYR A 12 1.07 -8.03 -1.12
CA TYR A 12 1.10 -7.25 0.11
C TYR A 12 2.54 -7.13 0.60
N LEU A 13 2.97 -5.90 0.89
CA LEU A 13 4.28 -5.64 1.46
C LEU A 13 4.11 -5.13 2.88
N HIS A 14 4.60 -5.91 3.84
CA HIS A 14 4.69 -5.50 5.24
C HIS A 14 6.14 -5.13 5.56
N ALA A 15 6.36 -3.86 5.87
CA ALA A 15 7.67 -3.36 6.24
C ALA A 15 8.05 -3.83 7.66
N LEU A 16 9.03 -4.74 7.75
CA LEU A 16 9.58 -5.19 9.04
C LEU A 16 10.64 -4.22 9.60
N THR A 17 11.24 -3.42 8.73
CA THR A 17 12.19 -2.35 9.04
C THR A 17 11.74 -1.08 8.33
N PRO A 18 12.21 0.12 8.75
CA PRO A 18 11.97 1.34 7.99
C PRO A 18 12.37 1.18 6.52
N VAL A 19 11.47 1.57 5.60
CA VAL A 19 11.69 1.45 4.14
C VAL A 19 11.90 2.83 3.54
N HIS A 20 13.02 2.99 2.85
CA HIS A 20 13.32 4.19 2.08
C HIS A 20 13.26 3.91 0.57
N SER A 21 12.11 4.17 -0.05
CA SER A 21 11.96 4.17 -1.50
C SER A 21 12.24 5.57 -2.05
N GLY A 22 13.51 5.93 -2.22
CA GLY A 22 13.92 7.29 -2.57
C GLY A 22 13.58 7.72 -4.00
N THR A 23 13.44 9.03 -4.21
CA THR A 23 13.26 9.65 -5.55
C THR A 23 14.48 10.46 -6.01
N GLY A 24 15.63 10.24 -5.37
CA GLY A 24 16.82 11.07 -5.56
C GLY A 24 16.83 12.31 -4.66
N GLN A 25 17.75 13.23 -4.91
CA GLN A 25 17.85 14.48 -4.16
C GLN A 25 16.79 15.49 -4.60
N ALA A 26 16.17 16.18 -3.64
CA ALA A 26 15.26 17.28 -3.89
C ALA A 26 15.77 18.55 -3.20
N VAL A 27 15.57 19.71 -3.84
CA VAL A 27 15.74 21.02 -3.17
C VAL A 27 14.49 21.26 -2.31
N ALA A 28 14.48 20.67 -1.13
CA ALA A 28 13.38 20.71 -0.18
C ALA A 28 13.93 20.67 1.26
N VAL A 29 13.03 20.74 2.26
CA VAL A 29 13.41 20.60 3.68
C VAL A 29 13.98 19.21 3.99
N VAL A 30 13.64 18.21 3.17
CA VAL A 30 14.16 16.85 3.25
C VAL A 30 15.01 16.58 2.02
N ASP A 31 16.31 16.32 2.22
CA ASP A 31 17.28 16.12 1.13
C ASP A 31 16.98 14.87 0.30
N LEU A 32 16.59 13.78 0.99
CA LEU A 32 16.28 12.48 0.39
C LEU A 32 14.83 12.11 0.72
N PRO A 33 13.85 12.63 -0.04
CA PRO A 33 12.46 12.26 0.16
C PRO A 33 12.18 10.84 -0.32
N ILE A 34 11.20 10.20 0.33
CA ILE A 34 10.58 8.98 -0.17
C ILE A 34 9.61 9.29 -1.32
N ALA A 35 9.37 8.29 -2.17
CA ALA A 35 8.41 8.35 -3.25
C ALA A 35 6.99 8.53 -2.70
N ARG A 36 6.26 9.47 -3.33
CA ARG A 36 4.88 9.80 -2.99
C ARG A 36 4.04 9.91 -4.25
N GLU A 37 2.79 9.45 -4.18
CA GLU A 37 1.80 9.69 -5.21
C GLU A 37 1.49 11.19 -5.27
N LYS A 38 1.61 11.81 -6.45
CA LYS A 38 1.47 13.27 -6.59
C LYS A 38 0.07 13.78 -6.20
N ALA A 39 -0.98 13.02 -6.49
CA ALA A 39 -2.36 13.43 -6.28
C ALA A 39 -2.78 13.46 -4.80
N THR A 40 -2.22 12.57 -3.98
CA THR A 40 -2.61 12.39 -2.56
C THR A 40 -1.50 12.76 -1.59
N GLY A 41 -0.25 12.80 -2.05
CA GLY A 41 0.94 12.91 -1.21
C GLY A 41 1.25 11.62 -0.43
N TRP A 42 0.51 10.53 -0.62
CA TRP A 42 0.71 9.29 0.13
C TRP A 42 1.99 8.56 -0.30
N PRO A 43 2.69 7.89 0.63
CA PRO A 43 3.88 7.12 0.29
C PRO A 43 3.54 5.96 -0.65
N ILE A 44 4.42 5.73 -1.62
CA ILE A 44 4.34 4.61 -2.55
C ILE A 44 5.70 3.94 -2.71
N ILE A 45 5.70 2.67 -3.14
CA ILE A 45 6.89 2.06 -3.75
C ILE A 45 6.62 1.95 -5.25
N PRO A 46 7.39 2.64 -6.11
CA PRO A 46 7.20 2.58 -7.55
C PRO A 46 7.29 1.15 -8.08
N ALA A 47 6.46 0.83 -9.06
CA ALA A 47 6.44 -0.47 -9.72
C ALA A 47 7.82 -0.87 -10.27
N SER A 48 8.55 0.10 -10.81
CA SER A 48 9.91 -0.10 -11.32
C SER A 48 10.91 -0.49 -10.23
N SER A 49 10.79 0.11 -9.04
CA SER A 49 11.62 -0.23 -7.88
C SER A 49 11.37 -1.66 -7.42
N LEU A 50 10.09 -2.04 -7.24
CA LEU A 50 9.72 -3.41 -6.88
C LEU A 50 10.17 -4.41 -7.95
N LYS A 51 9.91 -4.10 -9.23
CA LYS A 51 10.32 -4.92 -10.37
C LYS A 51 11.83 -5.14 -10.38
N GLY A 52 12.61 -4.09 -10.13
CA GLY A 52 14.07 -4.16 -10.07
C GLY A 52 14.57 -5.09 -8.96
N VAL A 53 14.03 -4.92 -7.74
CA VAL A 53 14.38 -5.77 -6.58
C VAL A 53 14.03 -7.23 -6.84
N LEU A 54 12.84 -7.52 -7.37
CA LEU A 54 12.42 -8.90 -7.66
C LEU A 54 13.25 -9.53 -8.80
N ARG A 55 13.57 -8.75 -9.85
CA ARG A 55 14.44 -9.22 -10.93
C ARG A 55 15.80 -9.61 -10.39
N ASP A 56 16.41 -8.74 -9.58
CA ASP A 56 17.74 -8.96 -8.98
C ASP A 56 17.74 -10.17 -8.05
N ALA A 57 16.80 -10.23 -7.10
CA ALA A 57 16.69 -11.33 -6.14
C ALA A 57 16.52 -12.71 -6.80
N LEU A 58 15.84 -12.78 -7.95
CA LEU A 58 15.64 -14.03 -8.69
C LEU A 58 16.77 -14.37 -9.67
N SER A 59 17.64 -13.40 -10.00
CA SER A 59 18.66 -13.57 -11.05
C SER A 59 19.69 -14.64 -10.70
N ASN A 60 19.98 -14.85 -9.42
CA ASN A 60 20.93 -15.88 -8.96
C ASN A 60 20.33 -17.29 -8.90
N GLY A 61 19.00 -17.42 -8.91
CA GLY A 61 18.30 -18.71 -8.76
C GLY A 61 17.58 -19.19 -10.02
N GLN A 62 17.53 -18.39 -11.08
CA GLN A 62 16.80 -18.68 -12.33
C GLN A 62 17.71 -18.48 -13.54
N ASN A 63 17.43 -19.20 -14.64
CA ASN A 63 18.14 -18.99 -15.90
C ASN A 63 17.82 -17.58 -16.47
N LYS A 64 18.83 -16.93 -17.05
CA LYS A 64 18.75 -15.65 -17.78
C LYS A 64 17.59 -15.58 -18.77
N GLU A 65 17.29 -16.67 -19.51
CA GLU A 65 16.16 -16.69 -20.44
C GLU A 65 14.82 -16.49 -19.71
N TRP A 66 14.62 -17.18 -18.58
CA TRP A 66 13.42 -17.04 -17.78
C TRP A 66 13.28 -15.62 -17.22
N ILE A 67 14.38 -15.06 -16.69
CA ILE A 67 14.42 -13.69 -16.16
C ILE A 67 14.06 -12.67 -17.25
N ASN A 68 14.64 -12.80 -18.44
CA ASN A 68 14.37 -11.90 -19.55
C ASN A 68 12.93 -12.00 -20.04
N ARG A 69 12.34 -13.20 -20.09
CA ARG A 69 10.92 -13.37 -20.43
C ARG A 69 10.00 -12.77 -19.37
N ALA A 70 10.31 -12.94 -18.09
CA ALA A 70 9.47 -12.44 -17.01
C ALA A 70 9.55 -10.90 -16.87
N PHE A 71 10.75 -10.33 -16.91
CA PHE A 71 11.01 -8.92 -16.57
C PHE A 71 11.37 -8.04 -17.78
N GLY A 72 11.67 -8.63 -18.93
CA GLY A 72 12.17 -7.95 -20.12
C GLY A 72 13.69 -8.00 -20.25
N LYS A 73 14.21 -7.82 -21.46
CA LYS A 73 15.65 -7.75 -21.72
C LYS A 73 16.23 -6.42 -21.23
N ASP A 74 17.48 -6.46 -20.75
CA ASP A 74 18.21 -5.23 -20.48
C ASP A 74 18.65 -4.62 -21.81
N VAL A 75 18.41 -3.33 -21.99
CA VAL A 75 18.69 -2.57 -23.22
C VAL A 75 20.00 -1.80 -23.12
N ARG A 76 20.71 -1.87 -21.99
CA ARG A 76 22.02 -1.24 -21.81
C ARG A 76 23.09 -1.95 -22.66
N GLY A 77 23.14 -1.61 -23.94
CA GLY A 77 24.14 -2.08 -24.91
C GLY A 77 23.61 -2.98 -26.04
N GLU A 78 22.30 -3.25 -26.13
CA GLU A 78 21.68 -4.04 -27.21
C GLU A 78 20.65 -3.19 -27.98
N GLU A 79 20.57 -3.36 -29.31
CA GLU A 79 19.72 -2.51 -30.18
C GLU A 79 18.21 -2.80 -30.09
N GLN A 80 17.79 -3.96 -29.55
CA GLN A 80 16.38 -4.35 -29.49
C GLN A 80 15.97 -4.76 -28.07
N GLY A 81 15.16 -3.90 -27.44
CA GLY A 81 14.50 -4.22 -26.17
C GLY A 81 13.29 -5.13 -26.36
N GLU A 82 13.09 -6.04 -25.42
CA GLU A 82 11.91 -6.90 -25.35
C GLU A 82 11.19 -6.67 -24.01
N ALA A 83 9.88 -6.42 -24.07
CA ALA A 83 9.05 -6.24 -22.88
C ALA A 83 8.89 -7.57 -22.12
N GLY A 84 8.88 -7.50 -20.79
CA GLY A 84 8.59 -8.66 -19.94
C GLY A 84 7.11 -9.03 -19.95
N LEU A 85 6.82 -10.29 -19.63
CA LEU A 85 5.45 -10.81 -19.48
C LEU A 85 4.76 -10.35 -18.19
N LEU A 86 5.52 -9.97 -17.16
CA LEU A 86 4.97 -9.49 -15.89
C LEU A 86 4.74 -7.98 -15.93
N CYS A 87 3.51 -7.58 -15.61
CA CYS A 87 3.14 -6.19 -15.38
C CYS A 87 3.10 -5.92 -13.86
N PHE A 88 3.77 -4.86 -13.43
CA PHE A 88 3.82 -4.44 -12.03
C PHE A 88 3.09 -3.10 -11.88
N THR A 89 2.34 -2.96 -10.79
CA THR A 89 1.71 -1.70 -10.39
C THR A 89 2.42 -1.12 -9.18
N ASP A 90 2.32 0.20 -9.01
CA ASP A 90 2.85 0.87 -7.83
C ASP A 90 2.23 0.29 -6.56
N GLN A 91 3.05 0.11 -5.54
CA GLN A 91 2.59 -0.36 -4.24
C GLN A 91 2.02 0.84 -3.48
N ARG A 92 0.70 0.82 -3.27
CA ARG A 92 -0.05 1.87 -2.58
C ARG A 92 -0.22 1.49 -1.11
N ILE A 93 -0.22 2.50 -0.25
CA ILE A 93 -0.45 2.27 1.18
C ILE A 93 -1.84 1.68 1.44
N LEU A 94 -1.91 0.68 2.32
CA LEU A 94 -3.17 0.08 2.79
C LEU A 94 -3.41 0.42 4.27
N CYS A 95 -2.37 0.28 5.09
CA CYS A 95 -2.35 0.64 6.50
C CYS A 95 -1.06 1.39 6.82
N LEU A 96 -1.16 2.42 7.67
CA LEU A 96 -0.03 3.14 8.24
C LEU A 96 0.07 2.82 9.74
N ALA A 97 1.26 2.46 10.21
CA ALA A 97 1.50 2.36 11.65
C ALA A 97 1.59 3.78 12.24
N VAL A 98 0.66 4.12 13.12
CA VAL A 98 0.59 5.43 13.80
C VAL A 98 0.67 5.21 15.29
N ARG A 99 1.49 6.00 16.01
CA ARG A 99 1.58 5.89 17.47
C ARG A 99 0.20 6.12 18.08
N SER A 100 -0.16 5.27 19.04
CA SER A 100 -1.38 5.46 19.82
C SER A 100 -1.05 5.53 21.30
N TYR A 101 -1.79 6.36 22.04
CA TYR A 101 -1.61 6.47 23.48
C TYR A 101 -1.97 5.17 24.22
N PHE A 102 -2.97 4.44 23.73
CA PHE A 102 -3.36 3.12 24.23
C PHE A 102 -3.08 2.06 23.17
N GLY A 103 -2.70 0.85 23.59
CA GLY A 103 -2.43 -0.25 22.65
C GLY A 103 -1.16 -0.08 21.79
N THR A 104 -0.23 0.79 22.20
CA THR A 104 1.10 1.03 21.59
C THR A 104 1.06 1.75 20.23
N PHE A 105 0.40 1.19 19.23
CA PHE A 105 0.24 1.79 17.91
C PHE A 105 -0.99 1.24 17.21
N ALA A 106 -1.51 2.00 16.23
CA ALA A 106 -2.64 1.61 15.41
C ALA A 106 -2.18 1.35 13.97
N TYR A 107 -2.71 0.30 13.34
CA TYR A 107 -2.73 0.19 11.88
C TYR A 107 -3.87 1.05 11.34
N ALA A 108 -3.59 2.33 11.08
CA ALA A 108 -4.58 3.28 10.60
C ALA A 108 -4.81 3.16 9.08
N THR A 109 -6.06 3.31 8.66
CA THR A 109 -6.47 3.42 7.25
C THR A 109 -7.62 4.43 7.14
N CYS A 110 -8.10 4.71 5.94
CA CYS A 110 -9.24 5.60 5.73
C CYS A 110 -10.14 5.11 4.60
N PRO A 111 -11.39 5.62 4.49
CA PRO A 111 -12.33 5.19 3.47
C PRO A 111 -11.75 5.24 2.05
N LEU A 112 -11.05 6.33 1.70
CA LEU A 112 -10.46 6.50 0.38
C LEU A 112 -9.41 5.41 0.05
N VAL A 113 -8.62 4.96 1.03
CA VAL A 113 -7.66 3.85 0.82
C VAL A 113 -8.41 2.54 0.55
N LEU A 114 -9.41 2.22 1.37
CA LEU A 114 -10.18 0.98 1.27
C LEU A 114 -11.02 0.93 -0.02
N GLU A 115 -11.62 2.05 -0.42
CA GLU A 115 -12.38 2.17 -1.67
C GLU A 115 -11.47 1.98 -2.89
N ARG A 116 -10.27 2.57 -2.87
CA ARG A 116 -9.26 2.36 -3.92
C ARG A 116 -8.84 0.90 -3.99
N PHE A 117 -8.64 0.24 -2.85
CA PHE A 117 -8.33 -1.20 -2.81
C PHE A 117 -9.44 -2.03 -3.45
N LEU A 118 -10.72 -1.79 -3.10
CA LEU A 118 -11.85 -2.50 -3.70
C LEU A 118 -11.94 -2.28 -5.21
N ARG A 119 -11.77 -1.03 -5.66
CA ARG A 119 -11.80 -0.67 -7.08
C ARG A 119 -10.68 -1.38 -7.85
N ASP A 120 -9.47 -1.40 -7.32
CA ASP A 120 -8.32 -2.03 -7.95
C ASP A 120 -8.48 -3.56 -7.99
N ALA A 121 -8.96 -4.18 -6.90
CA ALA A 121 -9.26 -5.61 -6.84
C ALA A 121 -10.36 -6.01 -7.85
N GLN A 122 -11.43 -5.22 -7.95
CA GLN A 122 -12.52 -5.42 -8.91
C GLN A 122 -12.02 -5.31 -10.36
N ALA A 123 -11.22 -4.28 -10.67
CA ALA A 123 -10.68 -4.07 -12.01
C ALA A 123 -9.73 -5.20 -12.45
N MET A 124 -9.13 -5.91 -11.49
CA MET A 124 -8.24 -7.05 -11.71
C MET A 124 -8.94 -8.41 -11.59
N GLU A 125 -10.25 -8.42 -11.33
CA GLU A 125 -11.05 -9.64 -11.09
C GLU A 125 -10.50 -10.49 -9.93
N ILE A 126 -9.95 -9.83 -8.90
CA ILE A 126 -9.43 -10.49 -7.70
C ILE A 126 -10.47 -10.39 -6.58
N PRO A 127 -10.82 -11.50 -5.91
CA PRO A 127 -11.69 -11.45 -4.73
C PRO A 127 -11.10 -10.57 -3.63
N ALA A 128 -11.85 -9.54 -3.21
CA ALA A 128 -11.50 -8.70 -2.08
C ALA A 128 -11.88 -9.39 -0.74
N PRO A 129 -11.16 -9.14 0.36
CA PRO A 129 -11.45 -9.72 1.66
C PRO A 129 -12.65 -9.06 2.37
N PHE A 130 -13.17 -7.96 1.83
CA PHE A 130 -14.37 -7.28 2.29
C PHE A 130 -15.14 -6.75 1.07
N GLN A 131 -16.45 -6.54 1.23
CA GLN A 131 -17.32 -6.13 0.11
C GLN A 131 -17.66 -4.65 0.12
N LYS A 132 -17.64 -4.01 1.29
CA LYS A 132 -18.04 -2.62 1.48
C LYS A 132 -17.14 -1.96 2.50
N VAL A 133 -16.84 -0.68 2.26
CA VAL A 133 -16.15 0.17 3.22
C VAL A 133 -17.17 0.71 4.22
N PRO A 134 -16.97 0.52 5.54
CA PRO A 134 -17.86 1.08 6.53
C PRO A 134 -17.76 2.61 6.49
N PRO A 135 -18.90 3.34 6.47
CA PRO A 135 -18.87 4.78 6.44
C PRO A 135 -18.37 5.32 7.78
N VAL A 136 -17.42 6.25 7.72
CA VAL A 136 -17.02 7.07 8.87
C VAL A 136 -17.10 8.53 8.43
N SER A 137 -17.69 9.36 9.27
CA SER A 137 -17.85 10.78 8.99
C SER A 137 -17.63 11.55 10.26
N ASP A 138 -17.01 12.71 10.14
CA ASP A 138 -16.81 13.59 11.28
C ASP A 138 -18.14 14.18 11.74
N SER A 139 -18.17 14.56 13.01
CA SER A 139 -19.34 15.15 13.65
C SER A 139 -18.99 16.53 14.20
N PRO A 140 -19.99 17.37 14.55
CA PRO A 140 -19.73 18.61 15.26
C PRO A 140 -18.92 18.42 16.56
N ASP A 141 -19.01 17.24 17.17
CA ASP A 141 -18.32 16.85 18.40
C ASP A 141 -16.86 16.39 18.18
N GLY A 142 -16.39 16.35 16.92
CA GLY A 142 -15.01 16.04 16.55
C GLY A 142 -14.87 14.96 15.46
N LEU A 143 -13.61 14.60 15.23
CA LEU A 143 -13.19 13.57 14.27
C LEU A 143 -13.58 12.17 14.79
N ASN A 144 -14.13 11.33 13.91
CA ASN A 144 -14.55 9.96 14.28
C ASN A 144 -13.60 8.91 13.71
N ALA A 145 -13.36 7.85 14.49
CA ALA A 145 -12.62 6.67 14.05
C ALA A 145 -13.38 5.40 14.39
N LEU A 146 -13.49 4.50 13.40
CA LEU A 146 -14.03 3.17 13.63
C LEU A 146 -12.95 2.29 14.26
N VAL A 147 -13.32 1.54 15.28
CA VAL A 147 -12.45 0.58 15.96
C VAL A 147 -13.15 -0.76 16.12
N ALA A 148 -12.36 -1.83 16.20
CA ALA A 148 -12.89 -3.13 16.55
C ALA A 148 -13.47 -3.13 17.96
N LYS A 149 -14.50 -3.95 18.18
CA LYS A 149 -15.09 -4.14 19.50
C LYS A 149 -14.05 -4.55 20.53
N GLY A 150 -14.02 -3.88 21.68
CA GLY A 150 -13.03 -4.14 22.72
C GLY A 150 -11.58 -3.81 22.33
N SER A 151 -11.37 -2.95 21.33
CA SER A 151 -10.05 -2.52 20.89
C SER A 151 -9.22 -1.96 22.04
N ALA A 152 -7.98 -2.41 22.17
CA ALA A 152 -7.01 -1.87 23.12
C ALA A 152 -6.67 -0.38 22.88
N LEU A 153 -6.99 0.14 21.68
CA LEU A 153 -6.79 1.54 21.30
C LEU A 153 -7.85 2.47 21.91
N ALA A 154 -9.02 1.92 22.28
CA ALA A 154 -10.16 2.71 22.72
C ALA A 154 -10.26 2.74 24.25
N ARG A 155 -10.35 3.95 24.83
CA ARG A 155 -10.61 4.17 26.26
C ARG A 155 -11.62 5.29 26.44
N ASN A 156 -12.65 5.04 27.26
CA ASN A 156 -13.70 6.01 27.56
C ASN A 156 -14.33 6.64 26.31
N GLY A 157 -14.52 5.86 25.24
CA GLY A 157 -15.08 6.33 23.97
C GLY A 157 -14.14 7.19 23.12
N ARG A 158 -12.83 7.20 23.40
CA ARG A 158 -11.81 7.96 22.67
C ARG A 158 -10.69 7.08 22.15
N VAL A 159 -10.09 7.49 21.04
CA VAL A 159 -8.82 6.98 20.51
C VAL A 159 -7.88 8.17 20.33
N TYR A 160 -6.63 8.00 20.76
CA TYR A 160 -5.61 9.04 20.70
C TYR A 160 -4.51 8.58 19.75
N LEU A 161 -4.39 9.24 18.59
CA LEU A 161 -3.38 8.94 17.58
C LEU A 161 -2.45 10.15 17.43
N GLU A 162 -1.19 10.01 17.84
CA GLU A 162 -0.26 11.15 17.96
C GLU A 162 -0.89 12.33 18.73
N ASP A 163 -1.14 13.45 18.06
CA ASP A 163 -1.75 14.69 18.55
C ASP A 163 -3.26 14.80 18.24
N LEU A 164 -3.87 13.74 17.69
CA LEU A 164 -5.27 13.69 17.32
C LEU A 164 -6.13 12.99 18.37
N ASP A 165 -7.15 13.70 18.84
CA ASP A 165 -8.19 13.20 19.72
C ASP A 165 -9.43 12.79 18.91
N LEU A 166 -9.65 11.48 18.78
CA LEU A 166 -10.72 10.91 17.95
C LEU A 166 -11.83 10.33 18.85
N VAL A 167 -13.07 10.46 18.41
CA VAL A 167 -14.21 9.74 18.99
C VAL A 167 -14.19 8.30 18.48
N ALA A 168 -14.12 7.36 19.41
CA ALA A 168 -14.13 5.94 19.09
C ALA A 168 -15.56 5.47 18.79
N LYS A 169 -15.76 4.86 17.63
CA LYS A 169 -17.02 4.19 17.27
C LYS A 169 -16.72 2.72 17.03
N GLU A 170 -17.26 1.85 17.88
CA GLU A 170 -17.17 0.41 17.62
C GLU A 170 -18.04 0.05 16.41
N ASP A 171 -17.49 -0.77 15.51
CA ASP A 171 -18.20 -1.27 14.33
C ASP A 171 -17.80 -2.73 14.09
N ASP A 172 -18.78 -3.61 13.87
CA ASP A 172 -18.56 -5.05 13.67
C ASP A 172 -17.82 -5.35 12.35
N ALA A 173 -17.78 -4.40 11.41
CA ALA A 173 -16.98 -4.50 10.19
C ALA A 173 -15.48 -4.30 10.44
N VAL A 174 -15.07 -3.83 11.63
CA VAL A 174 -13.67 -3.64 12.00
C VAL A 174 -13.24 -4.76 12.95
N THR A 175 -12.22 -5.51 12.58
CA THR A 175 -11.70 -6.65 13.37
C THR A 175 -10.32 -6.33 13.95
N GLN A 176 -10.01 -6.94 15.10
CA GLN A 176 -8.63 -6.93 15.64
C GLN A 176 -7.74 -7.88 14.82
N ILE A 177 -6.45 -7.57 14.76
CA ILE A 177 -5.40 -8.39 14.14
C ILE A 177 -4.69 -9.17 15.25
#